data_AF-A0A6G3S1Q7-F1
#
_entry.id   AF-A0A6G3S1Q7-F1
#
_cell.length_a   1.000
_cell.length_b   1.000
_cell.length_c   1.000
_cell.angle_alpha   90.00
_cell.angle_beta   90.00
_cell.angle_gamma   90.00
#
_symmetry.space_group_name_H-M   'P 1'
#
loop_
_entity.id
_entity.type
_entity.pdbx_description
1 polymer ?
#
loop_
_entity_poly.entity_id
_entity_poly.type
_entity_poly.pdbx_seq_one_letter_code
_entity_poly.pdbx_strand_id
1 'polypeptide(L)'
;AVRSAPAAAMASGVSVVRTKLLLFTVSAGLAGFGGVMYASYNTRITATDFTAMTGLIWLAVVVAAGVRRPQFAVVAGLTFAVVPHLISDYVTESVQVPVILFGLAGLALA
;
A
#
# COMPACT_ATOMS: atom_id res chain seq x y z
N ALA A 1 7.43 18.44 -13.80
CA ALA A 1 6.94 19.84 -13.85
C ALA A 1 6.39 20.30 -12.49
N VAL A 2 5.18 19.87 -12.06
CA VAL A 2 4.54 20.34 -10.82
C VAL A 2 5.31 20.03 -9.53
N ARG A 3 6.00 18.88 -9.46
CA ARG A 3 6.84 18.49 -8.30
C ARG A 3 8.16 19.26 -8.22
N SER A 4 8.75 19.59 -9.38
CA SER A 4 10.14 20.03 -9.48
C SER A 4 10.28 21.56 -9.57
N ALA A 5 9.27 22.24 -10.14
CA ALA A 5 9.26 23.70 -10.30
C ALA A 5 7.81 24.24 -10.31
N PRO A 6 7.20 24.47 -9.14
CA PRO A 6 5.80 24.90 -9.04
C PRO A 6 5.55 26.29 -9.66
N ALA A 7 6.54 27.20 -9.61
CA ALA A 7 6.44 28.52 -10.26
C ALA A 7 6.42 28.44 -11.80
N ALA A 8 7.22 27.54 -12.39
CA ALA A 8 7.23 27.30 -13.84
C ALA A 8 5.96 26.59 -14.32
N ALA A 9 5.36 25.73 -13.49
CA ALA A 9 4.08 25.10 -13.78
C ALA A 9 2.91 26.10 -13.79
N MET A 10 2.91 27.07 -12.86
CA MET A 10 1.94 28.16 -12.85
C MET A 10 2.11 29.09 -14.06
N ALA A 11 3.35 29.38 -14.48
CA ALA A 11 3.64 30.16 -15.69
C ALA A 11 3.19 29.45 -16.98
N SER A 12 3.11 28.12 -16.98
CA SER A 12 2.62 27.30 -18.11
C SER A 12 1.09 27.12 -18.10
N GLY A 13 0.36 27.83 -17.23
CA GLY A 13 -1.10 27.75 -17.12
C GLY A 13 -1.63 26.53 -16.34
N VAL A 14 -0.75 25.69 -15.77
CA VAL A 14 -1.16 24.52 -14.99
C VAL A 14 -1.27 24.89 -13.52
N SER A 15 -2.50 24.89 -13.00
CA SER A 15 -2.70 25.07 -11.56
C SER A 15 -2.16 23.86 -10.78
N VAL A 16 -1.09 24.11 -10.02
CA VAL A 16 -0.46 23.14 -9.10
C VAL A 16 -1.47 22.59 -8.10
N VAL A 17 -2.38 23.45 -7.63
CA VAL A 17 -3.44 23.10 -6.67
C VAL A 17 -4.42 22.08 -7.26
N ARG A 18 -5.01 22.34 -8.44
CA ARG A 18 -5.95 21.38 -9.06
C ARG A 18 -5.27 20.06 -9.39
N THR A 19 -4.02 20.09 -9.86
CA THR A 19 -3.28 18.86 -10.15
C THR A 19 -3.11 18.02 -8.89
N LYS A 20 -2.68 18.63 -7.77
CA LYS A 20 -2.55 17.92 -6.48
C LYS A 20 -3.89 17.39 -5.97
N LEU A 21 -4.96 18.19 -6.06
CA LEU A 21 -6.29 17.78 -5.64
C LEU A 21 -6.82 16.61 -6.48
N LEU A 22 -6.64 16.63 -7.80
CA LEU A 22 -7.04 15.51 -8.66
C LEU A 22 -6.28 14.23 -8.30
N LEU A 23 -4.97 14.29 -8.10
CA LEU A 23 -4.19 13.13 -7.66
C LEU A 23 -4.67 12.60 -6.30
N PHE A 24 -4.94 13.50 -5.34
CA PHE A 24 -5.46 13.11 -4.04
C PHE A 24 -6.84 12.43 -4.15
N THR A 25 -7.78 13.05 -4.88
CA THR A 25 -9.13 12.53 -5.04
C THR A 25 -9.13 11.16 -5.74
N VAL A 26 -8.33 10.99 -6.79
CA VAL A 26 -8.19 9.68 -7.47
C VAL A 26 -7.59 8.63 -6.53
N SER A 27 -6.56 8.98 -5.76
CA SER A 27 -5.93 8.05 -4.81
C SER A 27 -6.86 7.68 -3.65
N ALA A 28 -7.55 8.65 -3.08
CA ALA A 28 -8.52 8.46 -2.01
C ALA A 28 -9.72 7.62 -2.49
N GLY A 29 -10.17 7.85 -3.73
CA GLY A 29 -11.22 7.04 -4.35
C GLY A 29 -10.82 5.58 -4.51
N LEU A 30 -9.61 5.30 -5.01
CA LEU A 30 -9.09 3.94 -5.14
C LEU A 30 -8.93 3.24 -3.78
N ALA A 31 -8.39 3.95 -2.78
CA ALA A 31 -8.21 3.42 -1.43
C ALA A 31 -9.55 3.10 -0.75
N GLY A 32 -10.54 4.01 -0.87
CA GLY A 32 -11.88 3.80 -0.36
C GLY A 32 -12.60 2.62 -1.03
N PHE A 33 -12.47 2.51 -2.36
CA PHE A 33 -13.06 1.40 -3.11
C PHE A 33 -12.48 0.04 -2.67
N GLY A 34 -11.16 -0.06 -2.50
CA GLY A 34 -10.52 -1.27 -1.99
C GLY A 34 -10.98 -1.65 -0.58
N GLY A 35 -11.11 -0.66 0.31
CA GLY A 35 -11.61 -0.87 1.67
C GLY A 35 -13.05 -1.38 1.71
N VAL A 36 -13.93 -0.82 0.87
CA VAL A 36 -15.33 -1.28 0.76
C VAL A 36 -15.40 -2.70 0.21
N MET A 37 -14.65 -3.04 -0.85
CA MET A 37 -14.59 -4.42 -1.35
C MET A 37 -14.12 -5.41 -0.28
N TYR A 38 -13.07 -5.06 0.47
CA TYR A 38 -12.56 -5.92 1.55
C TYR A 38 -13.58 -6.11 2.68
N ALA A 39 -14.30 -5.04 3.04
CA ALA A 39 -15.38 -5.10 4.03
C ALA A 39 -16.55 -5.97 3.54
N SER A 40 -16.93 -5.86 2.26
CA SER A 40 -17.98 -6.68 1.65
C SER A 40 -17.60 -8.17 1.61
N TYR A 41 -16.34 -8.51 1.36
CA TYR A 41 -15.87 -9.89 1.34
C TYR A 41 -15.92 -10.55 2.72
N ASN A 42 -15.56 -9.83 3.79
CA ASN A 42 -15.41 -10.45 5.10
C ASN A 42 -16.73 -10.70 5.85
N THR A 43 -17.85 -10.05 5.49
CA THR A 43 -19.25 -10.20 6.04
C THR A 43 -19.44 -10.08 7.56
N ARG A 44 -18.39 -10.30 8.38
CA ARG A 44 -18.26 -10.06 9.81
C ARG A 44 -16.91 -9.40 10.03
N ILE A 45 -16.93 -8.16 10.49
CA ILE A 45 -15.74 -7.39 10.81
C ILE A 45 -15.65 -7.33 12.33
N THR A 46 -14.67 -8.01 12.93
CA THR A 46 -14.40 -7.92 14.36
C THR A 46 -13.19 -7.02 14.59
N ALA A 47 -13.15 -6.27 15.69
CA ALA A 47 -12.03 -5.38 16.03
C ALA A 47 -10.68 -6.13 16.20
N THR A 48 -10.72 -7.46 16.30
CA THR A 48 -9.55 -8.34 16.29
C THR A 48 -8.93 -8.53 14.91
N ASP A 49 -9.66 -8.29 13.82
CA ASP A 49 -9.14 -8.45 12.45
C ASP A 49 -8.33 -7.22 12.00
N PHE A 50 -8.70 -6.04 12.52
CA PHE A 50 -8.07 -4.75 12.24
C PHE A 50 -7.15 -4.32 13.38
N THR A 51 -6.17 -5.15 13.73
CA THR A 51 -5.17 -4.77 14.73
C THR A 51 -4.22 -3.70 14.18
N ALA A 52 -3.71 -2.84 15.07
CA ALA A 52 -2.66 -1.88 14.72
C ALA A 52 -1.42 -2.56 14.12
N MET A 53 -1.11 -3.77 14.57
CA MET A 53 -0.02 -4.60 14.05
C MET A 53 -0.21 -4.91 12.57
N THR A 54 -1.42 -5.33 12.16
CA THR A 54 -1.74 -5.59 10.76
C THR A 54 -1.55 -4.33 9.92
N GLY A 55 -2.05 -3.17 10.37
CA GLY A 55 -1.85 -1.90 9.67
C GLY A 55 -0.38 -1.50 9.52
N LEU A 56 0.43 -1.73 10.56
CA LEU A 56 1.89 -1.50 10.51
C LEU A 56 2.58 -2.42 9.51
N ILE A 57 2.20 -3.70 9.43
CA ILE A 57 2.76 -4.64 8.45
C ILE A 57 2.47 -4.16 7.02
N TRP A 58 1.24 -3.71 6.74
CA TRP A 58 0.87 -3.20 5.41
C TRP A 58 1.69 -1.96 5.04
N LEU A 59 1.83 -1.02 5.97
CA LEU A 59 2.68 0.16 5.79
C LEU A 59 4.12 -0.26 5.49
N ALA A 60 4.65 -1.20 6.29
CA ALA A 60 6.05 -1.56 6.24
C ALA A 60 6.41 -2.35 4.98
N VAL A 61 5.51 -3.18 4.44
CA VAL A 61 5.67 -3.83 3.13
C VAL A 61 5.77 -2.80 2.00
N VAL A 62 4.90 -1.78 2.02
CA VAL A 62 4.94 -0.69 1.03
C VAL A 62 6.22 0.13 1.15
N VAL A 63 6.68 0.38 2.38
CA VAL A 63 7.93 1.10 2.64
C VAL A 63 9.14 0.29 2.19
N ALA A 64 9.18 -1.01 2.49
CA ALA A 64 10.26 -1.91 2.12
C ALA A 64 10.40 -2.05 0.59
N ALA A 65 9.28 -2.13 -0.13
CA ALA A 65 9.30 -2.16 -1.60
C ALA A 65 9.72 -0.83 -2.25
N GLY A 66 9.67 0.28 -1.50
CA GLY A 66 10.23 1.56 -1.90
C GLY A 66 9.18 2.60 -2.30
N VAL A 67 9.03 3.62 -1.45
CA VAL A 67 8.11 4.76 -1.62
C VAL A 67 8.50 5.68 -2.80
N ARG A 68 9.73 5.55 -3.33
CA ARG A 68 10.32 6.49 -4.29
C ARG A 68 9.77 6.34 -5.71
N ARG A 69 9.17 5.19 -6.06
CA ARG A 69 8.52 4.96 -7.36
C ARG A 69 7.13 4.34 -7.16
N PRO A 70 6.06 4.92 -7.72
CA PRO A 70 4.69 4.41 -7.52
C PRO A 70 4.48 2.99 -8.08
N GLN A 71 5.27 2.57 -9.08
CA GLN A 71 5.22 1.23 -9.64
C GLN A 71 5.51 0.13 -8.60
N PHE A 72 6.41 0.38 -7.64
CA PHE A 72 6.73 -0.60 -6.61
C PHE A 72 5.63 -0.75 -5.56
N ALA A 73 4.80 0.28 -5.34
CA ALA A 73 3.65 0.18 -4.43
C ALA A 73 2.59 -0.81 -4.96
N VAL A 74 2.36 -0.81 -6.28
CA VAL A 74 1.42 -1.76 -6.92
C VAL A 74 1.97 -3.18 -6.83
N VAL A 75 3.25 -3.39 -7.16
CA VAL A 75 3.89 -4.70 -7.07
C VAL A 75 3.93 -5.22 -5.64
N ALA A 76 4.22 -4.35 -4.65
CA ALA A 76 4.22 -4.72 -3.24
C ALA A 76 2.84 -5.17 -2.76
N GLY A 77 1.79 -4.42 -3.10
CA GLY A 77 0.42 -4.77 -2.74
C GLY A 77 -0.01 -6.10 -3.37
N LEU A 78 0.33 -6.32 -4.64
CA LEU A 78 -0.02 -7.54 -5.37
C LEU A 78 0.74 -8.76 -4.80
N THR A 79 2.04 -8.59 -4.55
CA THR A 79 2.87 -9.60 -3.88
C THR A 79 2.34 -9.93 -2.50
N PHE A 80 1.96 -8.91 -1.70
CA PHE A 80 1.41 -9.12 -0.36
C PHE A 80 0.03 -9.80 -0.37
N ALA A 81 -0.78 -9.62 -1.42
CA ALA A 81 -2.05 -10.32 -1.54
C ALA A 81 -1.86 -11.79 -1.97
N VAL A 82 -0.95 -12.06 -2.90
CA VAL A 82 -0.79 -13.37 -3.53
C VAL A 82 0.14 -14.29 -2.72
N VAL A 83 1.29 -13.78 -2.27
CA VAL A 83 2.33 -14.61 -1.64
C VAL A 83 1.85 -15.30 -0.36
N PRO A 84 1.16 -14.64 0.60
CA PRO A 84 0.65 -15.31 1.78
C PRO A 84 -0.37 -16.41 1.45
N HIS A 85 -1.21 -16.21 0.43
CA HIS A 85 -2.20 -17.20 -0.02
C HIS A 85 -1.51 -18.45 -0.62
N LEU A 86 -0.47 -18.24 -1.43
CA LEU A 86 0.31 -19.35 -1.98
C LEU A 86 1.09 -20.11 -0.90
N ILE A 87 1.60 -19.40 0.13
CA ILE A 87 2.33 -20.01 1.24
C ILE A 87 1.39 -20.79 2.17
N SER A 88 0.17 -20.29 2.40
CA SER A 88 -0.83 -21.00 3.21
C SER A 88 -1.29 -22.31 2.56
N ASP A 89 -1.42 -22.35 1.24
CA ASP A 89 -1.89 -23.53 0.52
C ASP A 89 -0.82 -24.63 0.39
N TYR A 90 0.47 -24.27 0.32
CA TYR A 90 1.55 -25.23 -0.01
C TYR A 90 2.53 -25.54 1.13
N VAL A 91 2.65 -24.70 2.17
CA VAL A 91 3.79 -24.82 3.11
C VAL A 91 3.38 -24.92 4.58
N THR A 92 2.59 -24.01 5.16
CA THR A 92 2.34 -23.97 6.63
C THR A 92 1.26 -22.94 7.05
N GLU A 93 0.35 -23.30 7.97
CA GLU A 93 -0.69 -22.42 8.56
C GLU A 93 -0.16 -21.44 9.65
N SER A 94 1.15 -21.22 9.77
CA SER A 94 1.71 -20.40 10.86
C SER A 94 1.54 -18.90 10.60
N VAL A 95 0.81 -18.23 11.49
CA VAL A 95 0.52 -16.78 11.50
C VAL A 95 1.78 -15.89 11.50
N GLN A 96 2.93 -16.42 11.91
CA GLN A 96 4.19 -15.68 12.05
C GLN A 96 4.97 -15.51 10.75
N VAL A 97 4.67 -16.24 9.68
CA VAL A 97 5.44 -16.19 8.42
C VAL A 97 5.53 -14.78 7.81
N PRO A 98 4.46 -13.98 7.76
CA PRO A 98 4.53 -12.60 7.27
C PRO A 98 5.46 -11.71 8.11
N VAL A 99 5.51 -11.93 9.43
CA VAL A 99 6.36 -11.16 10.35
C VAL A 99 7.84 -11.49 10.16
N ILE A 100 8.16 -12.76 9.90
CA ILE A 100 9.54 -13.21 9.64
C ILE A 100 10.03 -12.68 8.28
N LEU A 101 9.19 -12.78 7.24
CA LEU A 101 9.50 -12.22 5.92
C LEU A 101 9.68 -10.70 5.98
N PHE A 102 8.88 -10.02 6.80
CA PHE A 102 9.06 -8.61 7.09
C PHE A 102 10.42 -8.31 7.74
N GLY A 103 10.80 -9.07 8.79
CA GLY A 103 12.10 -8.94 9.43
C GLY A 103 13.28 -9.15 8.47
N LEU A 104 13.18 -10.15 7.59
CA LEU A 104 14.17 -10.42 6.53
C LEU A 104 14.24 -9.31 5.49
N ALA A 105 13.11 -8.77 5.06
CA ALA A 105 13.06 -7.64 4.14
C ALA A 105 13.71 -6.38 4.75
N GLY A 106 13.50 -6.14 6.05
CA GLY A 106 14.17 -5.08 6.79
C GLY A 106 15.70 -5.26 6.83
N LEU A 107 16.18 -6.48 7.06
CA LEU A 107 17.61 -6.80 7.02
C LEU A 107 18.23 -6.63 5.63
N ALA A 108 17.51 -6.95 4.56
CA ALA A 108 18.01 -6.80 3.19
C ALA A 108 18.16 -5.33 2.75
N LEU A 109 17.53 -4.39 3.45
CA LEU A 109 17.55 -2.96 3.18
C LEU A 109 18.56 -2.18 4.03
N ALA A 110 19.12 -2.81 5.08
CA ALA A 110 20.14 -2.24 5.96
C ALA A 110 21.54 -2.38 5.35
#